data_AF-A0A967T714-F1
#
_entry.id   AF-A0A967T714-F1
#
_cell.length_a   1.000
_cell.length_b   1.000
_cell.length_c   1.000
_cell.angle_alpha   90.00
_cell.angle_beta   90.00
_cell.angle_gamma   90.00
#
_symmetry.space_group_name_H-M   'P 1'
#
loop_
_entity.id
_entity.type
_entity.pdbx_description
1 polymer ?
#
loop_
_entity_poly.entity_id
_entity_poly.type
_entity_poly.pdbx_seq_one_letter_code
_entity_poly.pdbx_strand_id
1 'polypeptide(L)'
;MPDPLLDIRDLTLRRSGRCLLEGITLAIAPAEIHALVGGNGCGKTSLAKAVMGCEGYRPNSGEIRFDGRRVDNLPLHERAEAVVYGTTEGNAAGARGHMDCTEIVQDHAVGESVPQVRVGHPEAKVTHEAAIGTVDQTQLETLMAHGLSPDQAVELVISGLLRPERAAGGI
;
A
#
# COMPACT_ATOMS: atom_id res chain seq x y z
N MET A 1 13.97 24.37 13.11
CA MET A 1 13.14 23.83 12.01
C MET A 1 11.93 23.19 12.66
N PRO A 2 10.71 23.30 12.08
CA PRO A 2 9.56 22.58 12.62
C PRO A 2 9.82 21.08 12.60
N ASP A 3 9.24 20.36 13.55
CA ASP A 3 9.32 18.90 13.56
C ASP A 3 8.68 18.34 12.27
N PRO A 4 9.31 17.35 11.60
CA PRO A 4 8.78 16.78 10.38
C PRO A 4 7.44 16.07 10.63
N LEU A 5 6.50 16.25 9.70
CA LEU A 5 5.22 15.53 9.70
C LEU A 5 5.44 14.05 9.39
N LEU A 6 6.38 13.72 8.49
CA LEU A 6 6.81 12.35 8.21
C LEU A 6 8.32 12.26 8.34
N ASP A 7 8.81 11.34 9.17
CA ASP A 7 10.23 11.09 9.39
C ASP A 7 10.52 9.59 9.28
N ILE A 8 11.29 9.24 8.26
CA ILE A 8 11.71 7.87 7.93
C ILE A 8 13.21 7.80 8.16
N ARG A 9 13.65 6.80 8.93
CA ARG A 9 15.07 6.65 9.31
C ARG A 9 15.56 5.23 9.05
N ASP A 10 16.61 5.12 8.24
CA ASP A 10 17.32 3.88 7.90
C ASP A 10 16.37 2.70 7.56
N LEU A 11 15.33 3.00 6.81
CA LEU A 11 14.23 2.08 6.54
C LEU A 11 14.66 1.01 5.53
N THR A 12 14.61 -0.24 5.97
CA THR A 12 14.87 -1.40 5.11
C THR A 12 13.67 -2.31 5.07
N LEU A 13 13.23 -2.66 3.87
CA LEU A 13 12.10 -3.56 3.62
C LEU A 13 12.54 -4.68 2.68
N ARG A 14 12.38 -5.92 3.14
CA ARG A 14 12.62 -7.15 2.38
C ARG A 14 11.33 -7.96 2.36
N ARG A 15 10.94 -8.41 1.17
CA ARG A 15 9.74 -9.24 0.95
C ARG A 15 10.07 -10.41 0.05
N SER A 16 9.68 -11.61 0.48
CA SER A 16 9.91 -12.86 -0.28
C SER A 16 11.36 -13.01 -0.74
N GLY A 17 12.32 -12.72 0.15
CA GLY A 17 13.76 -12.81 -0.12
C GLY A 17 14.36 -11.68 -0.97
N ARG A 18 13.57 -10.72 -1.44
CA ARG A 18 14.05 -9.56 -2.22
C ARG A 18 14.09 -8.29 -1.38
N CYS A 19 15.18 -7.53 -1.50
CA CYS A 19 15.27 -6.19 -0.94
C CYS A 19 14.45 -5.22 -1.79
N LEU A 20 13.43 -4.60 -1.21
CA LEU A 20 12.55 -3.63 -1.86
C LEU A 20 12.94 -2.19 -1.53
N LEU A 21 13.44 -1.95 -0.32
CA LEU A 21 13.93 -0.66 0.19
C LEU A 21 15.18 -0.95 1.04
N GLU A 22 16.21 -0.13 0.91
CA GLU A 22 17.49 -0.30 1.62
C GLU A 22 17.95 1.04 2.17
N GLY A 23 18.02 1.16 3.50
CA GLY A 23 18.55 2.33 4.20
C GLY A 23 17.86 3.67 3.88
N ILE A 24 16.56 3.67 3.58
CA ILE A 24 15.86 4.90 3.18
C ILE A 24 15.75 5.85 4.37
N THR A 25 16.22 7.09 4.18
CA THR A 25 16.06 8.19 5.14
C THR A 25 15.42 9.38 4.44
N LEU A 26 14.31 9.88 4.98
CA LEU A 26 13.50 10.96 4.39
C LEU A 26 12.76 11.70 5.50
N ALA A 27 12.79 13.03 5.47
CA ALA A 27 11.98 13.89 6.32
C ALA A 27 11.15 14.83 5.46
N ILE A 28 9.85 14.96 5.78
CA ILE A 28 8.90 15.86 5.11
C ILE A 28 8.28 16.75 6.18
N ALA A 29 8.41 18.07 6.01
CA ALA A 29 7.82 19.03 6.92
C ALA A 29 6.31 19.19 6.68
N PRO A 30 5.55 19.68 7.67
CA PRO A 30 4.14 20.04 7.46
C PRO A 30 3.96 20.98 6.27
N ALA A 31 2.88 20.81 5.51
CA ALA A 31 2.53 21.58 4.32
C ALA A 31 3.53 21.49 3.14
N GLU A 32 4.43 20.51 3.13
CA GLU A 32 5.28 20.21 1.98
C GLU A 32 4.67 19.14 1.07
N ILE A 33 4.84 19.33 -0.25
CA ILE A 33 4.51 18.32 -1.26
C ILE A 33 5.81 17.74 -1.80
N HIS A 34 5.99 16.43 -1.65
CA HIS A 34 7.14 15.70 -2.17
C HIS A 34 6.70 14.67 -3.22
N ALA A 35 7.46 14.57 -4.30
CA ALA A 35 7.23 13.58 -5.34
C ALA A 35 8.28 12.47 -5.25
N LEU A 36 7.83 11.22 -5.20
CA LEU A 36 8.69 10.05 -5.29
C LEU A 36 8.76 9.57 -6.75
N VAL A 37 9.89 9.79 -7.41
CA VAL A 37 10.09 9.49 -8.84
C VAL A 37 11.19 8.45 -9.05
N GLY A 38 11.09 7.67 -10.12
CA GLY A 38 12.05 6.60 -10.42
C GLY A 38 11.49 5.50 -11.32
N GLY A 39 12.34 4.62 -11.84
CA GLY A 39 11.95 3.53 -12.76
C GLY A 39 11.06 2.45 -12.12
N ASN A 40 10.47 1.59 -12.94
CA ASN A 40 9.68 0.46 -12.45
C ASN A 40 10.55 -0.47 -11.59
N GLY A 41 10.02 -0.91 -10.45
CA GLY A 41 10.73 -1.80 -9.52
C GLY A 41 11.69 -1.11 -8.54
N CYS A 42 11.90 0.21 -8.60
CA CYS A 42 12.83 0.92 -7.69
C CYS A 42 12.29 1.16 -6.27
N GLY A 43 11.18 0.51 -5.88
CA GLY A 43 10.66 0.58 -4.51
C GLY A 43 9.65 1.69 -4.20
N LYS A 44 9.23 2.53 -5.16
CA LYS A 44 8.31 3.66 -4.89
C LYS A 44 7.00 3.25 -4.22
N THR A 45 6.28 2.34 -4.86
CA THR A 45 5.03 1.77 -4.33
C THR A 45 5.28 1.02 -3.03
N SER A 46 6.45 0.39 -2.87
CA SER A 46 6.82 -0.30 -1.63
C SER A 46 7.02 0.68 -0.47
N LEU A 47 7.64 1.84 -0.70
CA LEU A 47 7.80 2.90 0.30
C LEU A 47 6.44 3.48 0.70
N ALA A 48 5.58 3.79 -0.27
CA ALA A 48 4.23 4.26 -0.01
C ALA A 48 3.44 3.24 0.84
N LYS A 49 3.45 1.96 0.45
CA LYS A 49 2.77 0.89 1.19
C LYS A 49 3.35 0.67 2.60
N ALA A 50 4.66 0.86 2.80
CA ALA A 50 5.28 0.79 4.12
C ALA A 50 4.86 1.96 5.03
N VAL A 51 4.80 3.18 4.49
CA VAL A 51 4.32 4.37 5.22
C VAL A 51 2.85 4.24 5.61
N MET A 52 2.01 3.76 4.68
CA MET A 52 0.59 3.50 4.93
C MET A 52 0.35 2.34 5.90
N GLY A 53 1.35 1.50 6.19
CA GLY A 53 1.18 0.33 7.04
C GLY A 53 0.42 -0.82 6.38
N CYS A 54 0.51 -0.94 5.05
CA CYS A 54 -0.09 -2.05 4.33
C CYS A 54 0.56 -3.38 4.73
N GLU A 55 -0.25 -4.42 4.84
CA GLU A 55 0.22 -5.75 5.23
C GLU A 55 1.24 -6.32 4.23
N GLY A 56 2.28 -6.98 4.74
CA GLY A 56 3.40 -7.48 3.95
C GLY A 56 4.42 -6.41 3.52
N TYR A 57 4.22 -5.15 3.91
CA TYR A 57 5.16 -4.03 3.70
C TYR A 57 5.73 -3.49 5.01
N ARG A 58 5.61 -4.23 6.11
CA ARG A 58 6.25 -3.89 7.38
C ARG A 58 7.78 -3.91 7.21
N PRO A 59 8.49 -2.80 7.50
CA PRO A 59 9.94 -2.75 7.44
C PRO A 59 10.60 -3.79 8.36
N ASN A 60 11.74 -4.33 7.93
CA ASN A 60 12.55 -5.22 8.76
C ASN A 60 13.45 -4.45 9.72
N SER A 61 13.84 -3.23 9.35
CA SER A 61 14.62 -2.31 10.18
C SER A 61 14.29 -0.85 9.86
N GLY A 62 14.75 0.04 10.74
CA GLY A 62 14.44 1.46 10.68
C GLY A 62 13.19 1.82 11.48
N GLU A 63 12.75 3.06 11.35
CA GLU A 63 11.50 3.56 11.94
C GLU A 63 10.78 4.52 10.99
N ILE A 64 9.45 4.56 11.11
CA ILE A 64 8.59 5.53 10.44
C ILE A 64 7.84 6.28 11.53
N ARG A 65 7.96 7.61 11.54
CA ARG A 65 7.23 8.49 12.44
C ARG A 65 6.31 9.40 11.66
N PHE A 66 5.08 9.55 12.13
CA PHE A 66 4.12 10.50 11.62
C PHE A 66 3.66 11.42 12.76
N ASP A 67 3.79 12.73 12.57
CA ASP A 67 3.49 13.76 13.58
C ASP A 67 4.18 13.46 14.93
N GLY A 68 5.48 13.15 14.87
CA GLY A 68 6.29 12.77 16.04
C GLY A 68 6.01 11.37 16.64
N ARG A 69 4.87 10.73 16.31
CA ARG A 69 4.50 9.39 16.78
C ARG A 69 5.11 8.32 15.89
N ARG A 70 5.74 7.31 16.51
CA ARG A 70 6.23 6.14 15.79
C ARG A 70 5.05 5.29 15.30
N VAL A 71 4.97 5.07 13.99
CA VAL A 71 3.84 4.37 13.34
C VAL A 71 4.22 3.03 12.73
N ASP A 72 5.51 2.71 12.49
CA ASP A 72 5.94 1.49 11.76
C ASP A 72 5.44 0.15 12.32
N ASN A 73 4.98 0.12 13.57
CA ASN A 73 4.41 -1.06 14.24
C ASN A 73 2.87 -1.06 14.32
N LEU A 74 2.22 0.02 13.89
CA LEU A 74 0.77 0.13 13.93
C LEU A 74 0.15 -0.53 12.69
N PRO A 75 -0.91 -1.34 12.85
CA PRO A 75 -1.69 -1.87 11.74
C PRO A 75 -2.41 -0.76 10.98
N LEU A 76 -2.82 -1.04 9.74
CA LEU A 76 -3.48 -0.07 8.84
C LEU A 76 -4.66 0.65 9.51
N HIS A 77 -5.51 -0.07 10.25
CA HIS A 77 -6.69 0.48 10.91
C HIS A 77 -6.37 1.48 12.03
N GLU A 78 -5.15 1.48 12.58
CA GLU A 78 -4.69 2.47 13.56
C GLU A 78 -4.04 3.70 12.91
N ARG A 79 -3.89 3.72 11.58
CA ARG A 79 -3.35 4.83 10.78
C ARG A 79 -4.47 5.60 10.04
N ALA A 80 -5.66 5.59 10.65
CA ALA A 80 -7.02 5.48 10.10
C ALA A 80 -7.56 6.47 9.04
N GLU A 81 -6.74 7.19 8.26
CA GLU A 81 -7.26 7.89 7.09
C GLU A 81 -6.22 7.89 5.96
N ALA A 82 -6.56 7.24 4.84
CA ALA A 82 -5.69 7.14 3.68
C ALA A 82 -6.48 7.49 2.41
N VAL A 83 -6.01 8.52 1.70
CA VAL A 83 -6.47 8.85 0.35
C VAL A 83 -5.34 8.51 -0.63
N VAL A 84 -5.61 7.58 -1.54
CA VAL A 84 -4.64 7.10 -2.54
C VAL A 84 -4.96 7.73 -3.89
N TYR A 85 -4.03 8.56 -4.37
CA TYR A 85 -4.07 9.10 -5.73
C TYR A 85 -3.13 8.27 -6.61
N GLY A 86 -3.70 7.50 -7.54
CA GLY A 86 -2.95 6.71 -8.50
C GLY A 86 -3.09 7.28 -9.90
N THR A 87 -1.97 7.60 -10.57
CA THR A 87 -1.99 8.00 -12.00
C THR A 87 -1.14 7.06 -12.84
N THR A 88 -1.72 6.51 -13.91
CA THR A 88 -0.99 5.73 -14.92
C THR A 88 -1.15 6.35 -16.30
N GLU A 89 -0.03 6.66 -16.96
CA GLU A 89 -0.04 7.23 -18.30
C GLU A 89 0.73 6.36 -19.31
N GLY A 90 0.09 6.05 -20.45
CA GLY A 90 0.67 5.34 -21.58
C GLY A 90 0.75 6.24 -22.81
N ASN A 91 1.85 6.99 -22.97
CA ASN A 91 1.99 8.04 -24.00
C ASN A 91 3.01 7.70 -25.10
N ALA A 92 3.52 6.47 -25.16
CA ALA A 92 4.56 6.06 -26.12
C ALA A 92 4.29 4.69 -26.74
N ALA A 93 4.89 4.44 -27.90
CA ALA A 93 4.85 3.14 -28.59
C ALA A 93 5.34 2.02 -27.69
N GLY A 94 4.57 0.93 -27.62
CA GLY A 94 4.88 -0.23 -26.80
C GLY A 94 4.81 -0.03 -25.27
N ALA A 95 4.36 1.13 -24.77
CA ALA A 95 4.24 1.38 -23.34
C ALA A 95 3.29 0.38 -22.67
N ARG A 96 3.69 -0.16 -21.51
CA ARG A 96 2.90 -1.09 -20.70
C ARG A 96 2.81 -0.62 -19.26
N GLY A 97 1.59 -0.57 -18.73
CA GLY A 97 1.32 -0.17 -17.35
C GLY A 97 0.26 -1.06 -16.73
N HIS A 98 0.42 -1.37 -15.45
CA HIS A 98 -0.57 -2.09 -14.65
C HIS A 98 -0.64 -1.42 -13.28
N MET A 99 -1.84 -1.05 -12.87
CA MET A 99 -2.13 -0.44 -11.58
C MET A 99 -3.15 -1.29 -10.84
N ASP A 100 -2.72 -1.80 -9.69
CA ASP A 100 -3.52 -2.59 -8.76
C ASP A 100 -3.70 -1.79 -7.47
N CYS A 101 -4.91 -1.29 -7.27
CA CYS A 101 -5.33 -0.56 -6.08
C CYS A 101 -6.23 -1.49 -5.25
N THR A 102 -5.79 -1.79 -4.02
CA THR A 102 -6.61 -2.53 -3.08
C THR A 102 -6.61 -1.79 -1.77
N GLU A 103 -7.81 -1.41 -1.33
CA GLU A 103 -8.05 -0.73 -0.08
C GLU A 103 -8.96 -1.62 0.78
N ILE A 104 -8.55 -1.82 2.04
CA ILE A 104 -9.33 -2.56 3.02
C ILE A 104 -9.69 -1.62 4.14
N VAL A 105 -10.99 -1.48 4.36
CA VAL A 105 -11.56 -0.63 5.40
C VAL A 105 -11.98 -1.50 6.58
N GLN A 106 -11.53 -1.12 7.78
CA GLN A 106 -11.89 -1.76 9.04
C GLN A 106 -12.20 -0.67 10.09
N ASP A 107 -13.23 -0.92 10.91
CA ASP A 107 -13.71 -0.04 11.98
C ASP A 107 -14.05 1.40 11.51
N HIS A 108 -13.29 2.40 11.94
CA HIS A 108 -13.49 3.82 11.60
C HIS A 108 -12.64 4.29 10.40
N ALA A 109 -11.87 3.41 9.77
CA ALA A 109 -11.01 3.79 8.66
C ALA A 109 -11.82 4.31 7.47
N VAL A 110 -11.29 5.33 6.79
CA VAL A 110 -11.81 5.77 5.48
C VAL A 110 -10.74 5.47 4.44
N GLY A 111 -11.11 4.65 3.45
CA GLY A 111 -10.30 4.37 2.28
C GLY A 111 -10.92 5.05 1.07
N GLU A 112 -10.19 6.00 0.48
CA GLU A 112 -10.56 6.64 -0.77
C GLU A 112 -9.47 6.40 -1.82
N SER A 113 -9.86 5.98 -3.03
CA SER A 113 -8.96 5.73 -4.14
C SER A 113 -9.44 6.48 -5.37
N VAL A 114 -8.59 7.35 -5.91
CA VAL A 114 -8.88 8.13 -7.12
C VAL A 114 -7.90 7.72 -8.22
N PRO A 115 -8.20 6.65 -8.98
CA PRO A 115 -7.36 6.21 -10.09
C PRO A 115 -7.62 7.07 -11.34
N GLN A 116 -6.54 7.58 -11.94
CA GLN A 116 -6.57 8.24 -13.24
C GLN A 116 -5.71 7.46 -14.24
N VAL A 117 -6.35 6.93 -15.28
CA VAL A 117 -5.67 6.24 -16.37
C VAL A 117 -5.79 7.07 -17.64
N ARG A 118 -4.65 7.39 -18.27
CA ARG A 118 -4.59 8.12 -19.53
C ARG A 118 -3.79 7.35 -20.56
N VAL A 119 -4.39 7.08 -21.73
CA VAL A 119 -3.73 6.40 -22.85
C VAL A 119 -3.73 7.34 -24.05
N GLY A 120 -2.53 7.81 -24.43
CA GLY A 120 -2.34 8.77 -25.51
C GLY A 120 -1.79 8.17 -26.80
N HIS A 121 -1.38 6.89 -26.79
CA HIS A 121 -0.71 6.25 -27.93
C HIS A 121 -1.42 4.95 -28.35
N PRO A 122 -1.64 4.68 -29.65
CA PRO A 122 -2.42 3.53 -30.13
C PRO A 122 -1.80 2.16 -29.79
N GLU A 123 -0.49 2.10 -29.63
CA GLU A 123 0.21 0.86 -29.24
C GLU A 123 0.38 0.68 -27.72
N ALA A 124 -0.05 1.66 -26.91
CA ALA A 124 0.08 1.55 -25.48
C ALA A 124 -0.98 0.59 -24.91
N LYS A 125 -0.57 -0.22 -23.93
CA LYS A 125 -1.44 -1.17 -23.22
C LYS A 125 -1.40 -0.86 -21.74
N VAL A 126 -2.50 -0.37 -21.19
CA VAL A 126 -2.62 -0.03 -19.77
C VAL A 126 -3.84 -0.73 -19.19
N THR A 127 -3.68 -1.42 -18.07
CA THR A 127 -4.76 -2.07 -17.32
C THR A 127 -4.85 -1.50 -15.90
N HIS A 128 -6.08 -1.41 -15.39
CA HIS A 128 -6.36 -0.98 -14.01
C HIS A 128 -7.35 -1.95 -13.37
N GLU A 129 -6.99 -2.41 -12.18
CA GLU A 129 -7.82 -3.22 -11.30
C GLU A 129 -7.94 -2.46 -9.97
N ALA A 130 -9.17 -2.33 -9.47
CA ALA A 130 -9.47 -1.71 -8.18
C ALA A 130 -10.47 -2.55 -7.42
N ALA A 131 -10.21 -2.76 -6.13
CA ALA A 131 -11.13 -3.40 -5.21
C ALA A 131 -11.14 -2.66 -3.87
N ILE A 132 -12.34 -2.24 -3.43
CA ILE A 132 -12.57 -1.70 -2.09
C ILE A 132 -13.36 -2.75 -1.32
N GLY A 133 -12.76 -3.27 -0.24
CA GLY A 133 -13.35 -4.31 0.60
C GLY A 133 -13.48 -3.86 2.06
N THR A 134 -14.48 -4.40 2.74
CA THR A 134 -14.68 -4.23 4.19
C THR A 134 -14.43 -5.56 4.89
N VAL A 135 -13.84 -5.52 6.08
CA VAL A 135 -13.76 -6.70 6.95
C VAL A 135 -15.09 -6.83 7.71
N ASP A 136 -15.83 -7.92 7.47
CA ASP A 136 -17.12 -8.20 8.12
C ASP A 136 -16.94 -8.92 9.47
N GLN A 137 -17.56 -8.39 10.53
CA GLN A 137 -17.53 -9.01 11.87
C GLN A 137 -18.09 -10.44 11.86
N THR A 138 -19.13 -10.73 11.07
CA THR A 138 -19.69 -12.09 10.99
C THR A 138 -18.71 -13.09 10.37
N GLN A 139 -17.88 -12.65 9.42
CA GLN A 139 -16.78 -13.48 8.89
C GLN A 139 -15.71 -13.74 9.95
N LEU A 140 -15.33 -12.73 10.73
CA LEU A 140 -14.36 -12.88 11.81
C LEU A 140 -14.85 -13.84 12.90
N GLU A 141 -16.10 -13.68 13.35
CA GLU A 141 -16.74 -14.57 14.34
C GLU A 141 -16.76 -16.02 13.86
N THR A 142 -17.05 -16.24 12.57
CA THR A 142 -17.04 -17.58 11.97
C THR A 142 -15.65 -18.21 12.01
N LEU A 143 -14.61 -17.45 11.66
CA LEU A 143 -13.23 -17.93 11.71
C LEU A 143 -12.76 -18.20 13.15
N MET A 144 -13.15 -17.35 14.09
CA MET A 144 -12.87 -17.56 15.51
C MET A 144 -13.60 -18.79 16.07
N ALA A 145 -14.83 -19.06 15.63
CA ALA A 145 -15.55 -20.29 15.97
C ALA A 145 -14.85 -21.55 15.43
N HIS A 146 -14.08 -21.42 14.35
CA HIS A 146 -13.20 -22.47 13.82
C HIS A 146 -11.82 -22.54 14.50
N GLY A 147 -11.62 -21.80 15.59
CA GLY A 147 -10.44 -21.89 16.45
C GLY A 147 -9.29 -20.96 16.09
N LEU A 148 -9.50 -20.00 15.17
CA LEU A 148 -8.52 -18.94 14.93
C LEU A 148 -8.55 -17.92 16.06
N SER A 149 -7.39 -17.37 16.43
CA SER A 149 -7.36 -16.16 17.26
C SER A 149 -7.94 -14.96 16.49
N PRO A 150 -8.39 -13.89 17.18
CA PRO A 150 -8.87 -12.67 16.51
C PRO A 150 -7.87 -12.14 15.47
N ASP A 151 -6.59 -12.08 15.82
CA ASP A 151 -5.53 -11.61 14.92
C ASP A 151 -5.39 -12.52 13.68
N GLN A 152 -5.45 -13.84 13.87
CA GLN A 152 -5.37 -14.82 12.78
C GLN A 152 -6.60 -14.77 11.86
N ALA A 153 -7.79 -14.53 12.41
CA ALA A 153 -9.03 -14.42 11.65
C ALA A 153 -9.03 -13.16 10.77
N VAL A 154 -8.62 -12.02 11.34
CA VAL A 154 -8.45 -10.76 10.60
C VAL A 154 -7.43 -10.93 9.49
N GLU A 155 -6.27 -11.51 9.79
CA GLU A 155 -5.22 -11.79 8.80
C GLU A 155 -5.72 -12.65 7.64
N LEU A 156 -6.51 -13.70 7.93
CA LEU A 156 -7.03 -14.58 6.88
C LEU A 156 -8.02 -13.86 5.94
N VAL A 157 -8.95 -13.06 6.49
CA VAL A 157 -9.91 -12.28 5.68
C VAL A 157 -9.18 -11.24 4.83
N ILE A 158 -8.27 -10.49 5.44
CA ILE A 158 -7.46 -9.49 4.74
C ILE A 158 -6.63 -10.14 3.63
N SER A 159 -5.99 -11.29 3.90
CA SER A 159 -5.18 -11.99 2.90
C SER A 159 -5.99 -12.49 1.70
N GLY A 160 -7.27 -12.84 1.90
CA GLY A 160 -8.20 -13.20 0.83
C GLY A 160 -8.60 -12.00 -0.01
N LEU A 161 -8.86 -10.85 0.63
CA LEU A 161 -9.18 -9.60 -0.05
C LEU A 161 -7.98 -9.02 -0.84
N LEU A 162 -6.76 -9.16 -0.32
CA LEU A 162 -5.51 -8.73 -0.98
C LEU A 162 -5.00 -9.69 -2.05
N ARG A 163 -5.63 -10.86 -2.22
CA ARG A 163 -5.32 -11.83 -3.28
C ARG A 163 -6.56 -12.04 -4.12
N PRO A 164 -6.93 -11.10 -5.00
CA PRO A 164 -7.89 -11.43 -6.04
C PRO A 164 -7.29 -12.63 -6.79
N GLU A 165 -8.14 -13.61 -7.05
CA GLU A 165 -7.75 -14.83 -7.76
C GLU A 165 -6.80 -14.47 -8.90
N ARG A 166 -5.71 -15.24 -9.06
CA ARG A 166 -5.02 -15.30 -10.34
C ARG A 166 -6.04 -15.83 -11.35
N ALA A 167 -6.88 -14.95 -11.88
CA ALA A 167 -7.72 -15.23 -13.01
C ALA A 167 -6.76 -15.60 -14.14
N ALA A 168 -6.83 -16.86 -14.52
CA ALA A 168 -6.11 -17.43 -15.65
C ALA A 168 -6.37 -16.58 -16.91
N GLY A 169 -5.32 -16.21 -17.64
CA GLY A 169 -5.46 -15.57 -18.95
C GLY A 169 -4.29 -14.63 -19.25
N GLY A 170 -3.48 -14.99 -20.23
CA GLY A 170 -2.17 -14.37 -20.49
C GLY A 170 -2.19 -12.92 -20.94
N ILE A 171 -1.00 -12.32 -20.80
CA ILE A 171 -0.42 -11.32 -21.70
C ILE A 171 1.02 -11.74 -21.98
#